data_AF-A0AAJ7RX02-F1
#
_entry.id   AF-A0AAJ7RX02-F1
#
_cell.length_a   1.000
_cell.length_b   1.000
_cell.length_c   1.000
_cell.angle_alpha   90.00
_cell.angle_beta   90.00
_cell.angle_gamma   90.00
#
_symmetry.space_group_name_H-M   'P 1'
#
loop_
_entity.id
_entity.type
_entity.pdbx_description
1 polymer ?
#
loop_
_entity_poly.entity_id
_entity_poly.type
_entity_poly.pdbx_seq_one_letter_code
_entity_poly.pdbx_strand_id
1 'polypeptide(L)'
;MEEEPVQPGASQADFIKQDLNFDIDPEEPLTKAALNEHPPEEWIDILGNGQLKKKVIKQGKNGTRPNRSDICILDIIGKLQDGTKVEEYKNLKIQLGDVEVIQGLDLAIALMDVEEIAEIVVDPRFAYGSLGDEPNIPASSTITYTVELKSSEMEEEIETLTVSQRKEIGNKKRERGNWWFTRNEPTLAIQCYRRALEYLMPSESRSGHQNEVEDNITDAELQSLLEDRMKVYNNLAAAQMKTQAYDAALKSVESVLSCQPQNVKALFRKGKILHYKGEHGLAYQTLLQASKLEPDTKAIQSELAILKEKNAKDAQHEKHLYRKMLGTHKSDNTLPKNRNKEIKSKSTSKLTWSLIGGATAAILGVVLYRFVS
;
A
#
# COMPACT_ATOMS: atom_id res chain seq x y z
N MET A 1 -11.81 -44.97 -16.15
CA MET A 1 -11.43 -43.55 -16.00
C MET A 1 -10.04 -43.60 -15.41
N GLU A 2 -9.05 -43.38 -16.28
CA GLU A 2 -7.63 -43.35 -15.93
C GLU A 2 -7.39 -42.12 -15.05
N GLU A 3 -6.66 -42.30 -13.94
CA GLU A 3 -6.25 -41.22 -13.05
C GLU A 3 -5.18 -40.38 -13.77
N GLU A 4 -5.45 -39.10 -13.99
CA GLU A 4 -4.44 -38.15 -14.49
C GLU A 4 -3.34 -37.94 -13.44
N PRO A 5 -2.06 -37.87 -13.85
CA PRO A 5 -0.97 -37.64 -12.91
C PRO A 5 -0.96 -36.19 -12.42
N VAL A 6 -0.94 -36.03 -11.10
CA VAL A 6 -0.75 -34.73 -10.43
C VAL A 6 0.64 -34.20 -10.80
N GLN A 7 0.70 -33.04 -11.45
CA GLN A 7 1.96 -32.35 -11.72
C GLN A 7 2.63 -31.95 -10.40
N PRO A 8 3.96 -32.09 -10.26
CA PRO A 8 4.67 -31.65 -9.08
C PRO A 8 4.51 -30.14 -8.94
N GLY A 9 3.97 -29.70 -7.80
CA GLY A 9 3.77 -28.29 -7.52
C GLY A 9 5.10 -27.55 -7.56
N ALA A 10 5.14 -26.42 -8.26
CA ALA A 10 6.29 -25.52 -8.31
C ALA A 10 6.76 -25.22 -6.89
N SER A 11 8.06 -25.39 -6.65
CA SER A 11 8.64 -25.13 -5.34
C SER A 11 8.61 -23.63 -5.06
N GLN A 12 8.71 -23.26 -3.77
CA GLN A 12 8.84 -21.85 -3.40
C GLN A 12 10.09 -21.20 -4.03
N ALA A 13 11.13 -21.99 -4.33
CA ALA A 13 12.31 -21.54 -5.05
C ALA A 13 12.02 -21.21 -6.53
N ASP A 14 11.13 -21.95 -7.19
CA ASP A 14 10.74 -21.70 -8.57
C ASP A 14 9.94 -20.39 -8.69
N PHE A 15 9.06 -20.12 -7.71
CA PHE A 15 8.34 -18.84 -7.62
C PHE A 15 9.29 -17.66 -7.38
N ILE A 16 10.27 -17.81 -6.49
CA ILE A 16 11.27 -16.76 -6.22
C ILE A 16 12.11 -16.44 -7.45
N LYS A 17 12.51 -17.45 -8.24
CA LYS A 17 13.27 -17.24 -9.47
C LYS A 17 12.43 -16.61 -10.58
N GLN A 18 11.22 -17.11 -10.83
CA GLN A 18 10.41 -16.69 -11.97
C GLN A 18 9.73 -15.33 -11.78
N ASP A 19 9.19 -15.05 -10.60
CA ASP A 19 8.38 -13.84 -10.38
C ASP A 19 9.15 -12.71 -9.70
N LEU A 20 10.22 -13.02 -8.95
CA LEU A 20 10.99 -12.02 -8.21
C LEU A 20 12.38 -11.75 -8.81
N ASN A 21 12.82 -12.53 -9.80
CA ASN A 21 14.10 -12.37 -10.51
C ASN A 21 15.31 -12.23 -9.58
N PHE A 22 15.29 -12.97 -8.46
CA PHE A 22 16.44 -13.12 -7.58
C PHE A 22 17.25 -14.32 -8.05
N ASP A 23 18.47 -14.10 -8.53
CA ASP A 23 19.40 -15.18 -8.89
C ASP A 23 20.09 -15.68 -7.62
N ILE A 24 19.31 -16.33 -6.74
CA ILE A 24 19.83 -16.95 -5.52
C ILE A 24 20.28 -18.36 -5.89
N ASP A 25 21.57 -18.65 -5.71
CA ASP A 25 22.09 -20.01 -5.77
C ASP A 25 21.49 -20.81 -4.58
N PRO A 26 20.67 -21.83 -4.84
CA PRO A 26 20.07 -22.63 -3.76
C PRO A 26 21.09 -23.43 -2.95
N GLU A 27 22.31 -23.64 -3.47
CA GLU A 27 23.39 -24.31 -2.72
C GLU A 27 24.21 -23.35 -1.84
N GLU A 28 24.10 -22.04 -2.07
CA GLU A 28 24.86 -21.00 -1.35
C GLU A 28 23.95 -19.86 -0.86
N PRO A 29 23.10 -20.09 0.16
CA PRO A 29 22.22 -19.05 0.67
C PRO A 29 23.04 -17.89 1.23
N LEU A 30 22.80 -16.66 0.74
CA LEU A 30 23.43 -15.44 1.26
C LEU A 30 23.12 -15.30 2.77
N THR A 31 24.08 -15.66 3.62
CA THR A 31 23.98 -15.48 5.07
C THR A 31 24.60 -14.16 5.49
N LYS A 32 24.21 -13.61 6.65
CA LYS A 32 24.89 -12.44 7.26
C LYS A 32 26.41 -12.63 7.37
N ALA A 33 26.88 -13.87 7.47
CA ALA A 33 28.29 -14.23 7.52
C ALA A 33 28.99 -14.13 6.15
N ALA A 34 28.34 -14.53 5.05
CA ALA A 34 28.89 -14.40 3.70
C ALA A 34 29.12 -12.92 3.30
N LEU A 35 28.27 -12.01 3.81
CA LEU A 35 28.43 -10.56 3.64
C LEU A 35 29.57 -9.95 4.48
N ASN A 36 30.26 -10.72 5.33
CA ASN A 36 31.34 -10.20 6.18
C ASN A 36 32.72 -10.23 5.51
N GLU A 37 32.88 -10.92 4.38
CA GLU A 37 34.20 -11.19 3.78
C GLU A 37 34.38 -10.56 2.39
N HIS A 38 33.70 -9.45 2.11
CA HIS A 38 33.94 -8.74 0.86
C HIS A 38 35.14 -7.79 0.97
N PRO A 39 36.10 -7.86 0.04
CA PRO A 39 37.22 -6.94 0.02
C PRO A 39 36.73 -5.49 -0.14
N PRO A 40 37.42 -4.52 0.49
CA PRO A 40 37.14 -3.11 0.23
C PRO A 40 37.32 -2.81 -1.26
N GLU A 41 36.56 -1.83 -1.76
CA GLU A 41 36.54 -1.39 -3.17
C GLU A 41 35.84 -2.29 -4.20
N GLU A 42 35.27 -3.43 -3.82
CA GLU A 42 34.43 -4.26 -4.69
C GLU A 42 32.93 -3.91 -4.55
N TRP A 43 32.18 -4.09 -5.65
CA TRP A 43 30.73 -3.93 -5.64
C TRP A 43 30.04 -5.20 -5.16
N ILE A 44 29.26 -5.07 -4.09
CA ILE A 44 28.37 -6.10 -3.58
C ILE A 44 26.97 -5.83 -4.11
N ASP A 45 26.39 -6.79 -4.82
CA ASP A 45 24.99 -6.74 -5.21
C ASP A 45 24.12 -7.27 -4.08
N ILE A 46 23.46 -6.36 -3.35
CA ILE A 46 22.74 -6.69 -2.11
C ILE A 46 21.56 -7.62 -2.38
N LEU A 47 20.96 -7.50 -3.56
CA LEU A 47 19.77 -8.25 -3.94
C LEU A 47 20.06 -9.32 -5.00
N GLY A 48 21.28 -9.39 -5.54
CA GLY A 48 21.64 -10.33 -6.62
C GLY A 48 20.97 -10.04 -7.97
N ASN A 49 20.27 -8.91 -8.13
CA ASN A 49 19.55 -8.53 -9.34
C ASN A 49 20.09 -7.24 -9.98
N GLY A 50 21.17 -6.69 -9.44
CA GLY A 50 21.86 -5.50 -9.90
C GLY A 50 21.18 -4.17 -9.56
N GLN A 51 20.04 -4.18 -8.88
CA GLN A 51 19.23 -2.99 -8.62
C GLN A 51 19.61 -2.26 -7.33
N LEU A 52 20.38 -2.90 -6.45
CA LEU A 52 20.89 -2.29 -5.23
C LEU A 52 22.30 -2.79 -4.99
N LYS A 53 23.28 -1.91 -5.20
CA LYS A 53 24.70 -2.25 -5.06
C LYS A 53 25.37 -1.39 -4.01
N LYS A 54 26.30 -1.98 -3.26
CA LYS A 54 27.08 -1.31 -2.23
C LYS A 54 28.56 -1.54 -2.49
N LYS A 55 29.38 -0.49 -2.37
CA LYS A 55 30.84 -0.55 -2.40
C LYS A 55 31.40 0.14 -1.17
N VAL A 56 32.23 -0.55 -0.40
CA VAL A 56 32.88 0.03 0.78
C VAL A 56 34.03 0.91 0.31
N ILE A 57 34.02 2.19 0.71
CA ILE A 57 35.07 3.17 0.44
C ILE A 57 36.04 3.28 1.61
N LYS A 58 35.49 3.28 2.84
CA LYS A 58 36.26 3.24 4.08
C LYS A 58 35.63 2.21 4.99
N GLN A 59 36.42 1.22 5.43
CA GLN A 59 35.93 0.23 6.39
C GLN A 59 35.59 0.86 7.73
N GLY A 60 34.47 0.42 8.31
CA GLY A 60 34.07 0.73 9.67
C GLY A 60 34.68 -0.22 10.69
N LYS A 61 34.15 -0.19 11.91
CA LYS A 61 34.50 -1.09 13.01
C LYS A 61 33.80 -2.43 12.81
N ASN A 62 34.53 -3.46 12.42
CA ASN A 62 33.95 -4.78 12.14
C ASN A 62 33.08 -5.32 13.30
N GLY A 63 31.91 -5.85 12.98
CA GLY A 63 30.98 -6.44 13.95
C GLY A 63 30.10 -5.43 14.68
N THR A 64 29.96 -4.21 14.15
CA THR A 64 29.14 -3.14 14.75
C THR A 64 27.91 -2.78 13.93
N ARG A 65 27.54 -3.64 12.97
CA ARG A 65 26.36 -3.42 12.13
C ARG A 65 25.08 -3.19 12.96
N PRO A 66 24.24 -2.21 12.56
CA PRO A 66 23.03 -1.88 13.27
C PRO A 66 21.99 -3.01 13.19
N ASN A 67 21.19 -3.16 14.25
CA ASN A 67 20.01 -4.01 14.25
C ASN A 67 18.77 -3.25 13.80
N ARG A 68 17.73 -3.99 13.41
CA ARG A 68 16.42 -3.40 13.13
C ARG A 68 15.94 -2.63 14.38
N SER A 69 15.37 -1.45 14.14
CA SER A 69 14.93 -0.47 15.14
C SER A 69 16.04 0.35 15.79
N ASP A 70 17.31 0.05 15.58
CA ASP A 70 18.40 0.91 16.08
C ASP A 70 18.30 2.31 15.48
N ILE A 71 18.70 3.28 16.29
CA ILE A 71 18.82 4.68 15.95
C ILE A 71 20.20 4.88 15.29
N CYS A 72 20.20 5.16 13.99
CA CYS A 72 21.41 5.41 13.22
C CYS A 72 21.59 6.91 12.97
N ILE A 73 22.82 7.40 13.16
CA ILE A 73 23.22 8.77 12.77
C ILE A 73 24.06 8.69 11.50
N LEU A 74 23.64 9.42 10.46
CA LEU A 74 24.18 9.29 9.10
C LEU A 74 24.59 10.64 8.51
N ASP A 75 25.64 10.64 7.71
CA ASP A 75 25.84 11.66 6.67
C ASP A 75 25.56 11.03 5.30
N ILE A 76 24.72 11.69 4.48
CA ILE A 76 24.25 11.18 3.20
C ILE A 76 24.44 12.25 2.13
N ILE A 77 25.01 11.87 0.99
CA ILE A 77 25.07 12.70 -0.21
C ILE A 77 24.53 11.88 -1.39
N GLY A 78 23.41 12.31 -1.97
CA GLY A 78 22.81 11.67 -3.15
C GLY A 78 23.17 12.41 -4.43
N LYS A 79 23.61 11.67 -5.44
CA LYS A 79 23.95 12.20 -6.77
C LYS A 79 23.25 11.41 -7.88
N LEU A 80 22.82 12.11 -8.91
CA LEU A 80 22.37 11.49 -10.17
C LEU A 80 23.57 10.94 -10.95
N GLN A 81 23.29 10.15 -11.99
CA GLN A 81 24.31 9.54 -12.84
C GLN A 81 25.20 10.56 -13.58
N ASP A 82 24.69 11.77 -13.81
CA ASP A 82 25.45 12.89 -14.39
C ASP A 82 26.38 13.60 -13.39
N GLY A 83 26.36 13.16 -12.12
CA GLY A 83 27.14 13.74 -11.02
C GLY A 83 26.44 14.88 -10.28
N THR A 84 25.25 15.30 -10.72
CA THR A 84 24.48 16.36 -10.06
C THR A 84 24.09 15.94 -8.64
N LYS A 85 24.47 16.73 -7.65
CA LYS A 85 24.06 16.51 -6.25
C LYS A 85 22.62 16.94 -6.05
N VAL A 86 21.76 16.00 -5.66
CA VAL A 86 20.31 16.21 -5.48
C VAL A 86 19.88 16.19 -4.03
N GLU A 87 20.66 15.53 -3.16
CA GLU A 87 20.37 15.39 -1.74
C GLU A 87 21.64 15.52 -0.91
N GLU A 88 21.54 16.17 0.25
CA GLU A 88 22.60 16.22 1.24
C GLU A 88 22.00 16.32 2.64
N TYR A 89 22.33 15.37 3.49
CA TYR A 89 21.92 15.33 4.89
C TYR A 89 23.15 15.15 5.78
N LYS A 90 23.22 15.94 6.85
CA LYS A 90 24.28 15.89 7.85
C LYS A 90 23.69 15.54 9.21
N ASN A 91 24.29 14.57 9.89
CA ASN A 91 23.83 14.03 11.17
C ASN A 91 22.34 13.64 11.16
N LEU A 92 21.89 13.04 10.06
CA LEU A 92 20.52 12.57 9.93
C LEU A 92 20.28 11.42 10.90
N LYS A 93 19.37 11.61 11.84
CA LYS A 93 18.91 10.58 12.78
C LYS A 93 17.73 9.82 12.15
N ILE A 94 17.97 8.56 11.80
CA ILE A 94 16.92 7.64 11.33
C ILE A 94 16.77 6.46 12.27
N GLN A 95 15.64 5.79 12.16
CA GLN A 95 15.42 4.51 12.79
C GLN A 95 15.43 3.42 11.73
N LEU A 96 16.35 2.47 11.86
CA LEU A 96 16.59 1.47 10.83
C LEU A 96 15.41 0.51 10.69
N GLY A 97 14.91 0.34 9.47
CA GLY A 97 13.75 -0.50 9.18
C GLY A 97 12.41 0.22 9.26
N ASP A 98 12.36 1.51 9.58
CA ASP A 98 11.14 2.31 9.64
C ASP A 98 10.85 3.09 8.35
N VAL A 99 11.68 2.91 7.31
CA VAL A 99 11.49 3.51 5.99
C VAL A 99 11.39 5.06 6.05
N GLU A 100 12.20 5.66 6.93
CA GLU A 100 12.29 7.12 7.12
C GLU A 100 13.00 7.85 5.97
N VAL A 101 13.77 7.11 5.19
CA VAL A 101 14.38 7.53 3.92
C VAL A 101 13.86 6.61 2.80
N ILE A 102 14.54 6.51 1.68
CA ILE A 102 14.20 5.55 0.63
C ILE A 102 14.53 4.10 1.05
N GLN A 103 13.80 3.12 0.50
CA GLN A 103 13.94 1.71 0.88
C GLN A 103 15.34 1.16 0.63
N GLY A 104 15.99 1.57 -0.46
CA GLY A 104 17.33 1.09 -0.81
C GLY A 104 18.38 1.44 0.24
N LEU A 105 18.29 2.64 0.83
CA LEU A 105 19.18 3.04 1.91
C LEU A 105 18.91 2.25 3.19
N ASP A 106 17.63 2.04 3.55
CA ASP A 106 17.24 1.28 4.73
C ASP A 106 17.79 -0.17 4.68
N LEU A 107 17.80 -0.78 3.49
CA LEU A 107 18.40 -2.10 3.26
C LEU A 107 19.93 -2.09 3.29
N ALA A 108 20.56 -1.08 2.67
CA ALA A 108 22.01 -1.01 2.55
C ALA A 108 22.70 -0.65 3.88
N ILE A 109 22.09 0.23 4.70
CA ILE A 109 22.64 0.66 6.00
C ILE A 109 22.69 -0.51 6.98
N ALA A 110 21.76 -1.46 6.91
CA ALA A 110 21.78 -2.69 7.70
C ALA A 110 23.03 -3.56 7.45
N LEU A 111 23.74 -3.32 6.34
CA LEU A 111 24.96 -4.01 5.95
C LEU A 111 26.23 -3.17 6.16
N MET A 112 26.11 -1.97 6.74
CA MET A 112 27.24 -1.10 7.05
C MET A 112 27.70 -1.29 8.49
N ASP A 113 29.00 -1.29 8.72
CA ASP A 113 29.58 -1.18 10.06
C ASP A 113 29.64 0.29 10.51
N VAL A 114 29.65 0.54 11.82
CA VAL A 114 29.79 1.90 12.35
C VAL A 114 31.15 2.48 11.96
N GLU A 115 31.18 3.76 11.60
CA GLU A 115 32.29 4.52 10.98
C GLU A 115 32.63 4.13 9.53
N GLU A 116 31.84 3.25 8.91
CA GLU A 116 31.97 2.89 7.49
C GLU A 116 31.50 4.03 6.58
N ILE A 117 32.25 4.27 5.50
CA ILE A 117 31.81 5.08 4.37
C ILE A 117 31.60 4.17 3.17
N ALA A 118 30.41 4.16 2.61
CA ALA A 118 30.04 3.35 1.46
C ALA A 118 29.44 4.19 0.33
N GLU A 119 29.69 3.75 -0.90
CA GLU A 119 28.96 4.18 -2.08
C GLU A 119 27.85 3.17 -2.38
N ILE A 120 26.62 3.65 -2.56
CA ILE A 120 25.43 2.82 -2.72
C ILE A 120 24.69 3.27 -3.98
N VAL A 121 24.57 2.38 -4.97
CA VAL A 121 23.80 2.63 -6.20
C VAL A 121 22.40 2.05 -6.01
N VAL A 122 21.39 2.91 -6.13
CA VAL A 122 19.99 2.56 -5.89
C VAL A 122 19.17 2.79 -7.16
N ASP A 123 18.65 1.70 -7.73
CA ASP A 123 17.69 1.73 -8.83
C ASP A 123 16.40 2.46 -8.44
N PRO A 124 15.67 3.11 -9.39
CA PRO A 124 14.48 3.88 -9.06
C PRO A 124 13.46 3.11 -8.23
N ARG A 125 13.30 1.80 -8.44
CA ARG A 125 12.34 0.98 -7.68
C ARG A 125 12.55 1.05 -6.17
N PHE A 126 13.80 1.22 -5.71
CA PHE A 126 14.16 1.31 -4.30
C PHE A 126 14.47 2.74 -3.84
N ALA A 127 14.37 3.71 -4.75
CA ALA A 127 14.56 5.13 -4.51
C ALA A 127 13.24 5.90 -4.68
N TYR A 128 13.15 6.78 -5.68
CA TYR A 128 12.00 7.66 -5.93
C TYR A 128 11.06 7.17 -7.04
N GLY A 129 11.23 5.95 -7.51
CA GLY A 129 10.34 5.28 -8.45
C GLY A 129 10.10 6.06 -9.75
N SER A 130 8.98 5.76 -10.40
CA SER A 130 8.55 6.44 -11.63
C SER A 130 8.04 7.86 -11.42
N LEU A 131 7.82 8.27 -10.17
CA LEU A 131 7.37 9.62 -9.83
C LEU A 131 8.53 10.61 -9.69
N GLY A 132 9.72 10.15 -9.29
CA GLY A 132 10.82 11.05 -8.91
C GLY A 132 10.49 11.87 -7.65
N ASP A 133 11.18 12.98 -7.47
CA ASP A 133 10.92 14.02 -6.47
C ASP A 133 11.31 15.39 -7.08
N GLU A 134 10.41 15.90 -7.94
CA GLU A 134 10.63 17.15 -8.66
C GLU A 134 10.78 18.36 -7.72
N PRO A 135 11.61 19.36 -8.08
CA PRO A 135 12.35 19.48 -9.34
C PRO A 135 13.73 18.79 -9.34
N ASN A 136 14.19 18.31 -8.18
CA ASN A 136 15.59 17.89 -8.01
C ASN A 136 15.84 16.48 -8.54
N ILE A 137 14.87 15.59 -8.41
CA ILE A 137 15.02 14.17 -8.78
C ILE A 137 14.01 13.84 -9.88
N PRO A 138 14.46 13.66 -11.12
CA PRO A 138 13.58 13.24 -12.21
C PRO A 138 12.95 11.86 -11.96
N ALA A 139 11.82 11.61 -12.62
CA ALA A 139 11.19 10.30 -12.67
C ALA A 139 12.17 9.19 -13.11
N SER A 140 12.07 8.02 -12.51
CA SER A 140 12.86 6.82 -12.85
C SER A 140 14.38 7.06 -12.81
N SER A 141 14.85 7.89 -11.88
CA SER A 141 16.29 8.17 -11.70
C SER A 141 16.98 7.15 -10.80
N THR A 142 18.09 6.59 -11.29
CA THR A 142 19.04 5.86 -10.44
C THR A 142 19.88 6.88 -9.68
N ILE A 143 20.06 6.66 -8.37
CA ILE A 143 20.81 7.58 -7.51
C ILE A 143 21.98 6.84 -6.88
N THR A 144 23.16 7.46 -6.94
CA THR A 144 24.34 7.02 -6.23
C THR A 144 24.49 7.83 -4.96
N TYR A 145 24.44 7.15 -3.82
CA TYR A 145 24.62 7.74 -2.50
C TYR A 145 26.02 7.49 -1.97
N THR A 146 26.66 8.51 -1.42
CA THR A 146 27.75 8.34 -0.47
C THR A 146 27.17 8.44 0.94
N VAL A 147 27.31 7.38 1.72
CA VAL A 147 26.76 7.28 3.08
C VAL A 147 27.89 7.02 4.07
N GLU A 148 27.92 7.78 5.15
CA GLU A 148 28.73 7.52 6.33
C GLU A 148 27.82 7.13 7.49
N LEU A 149 27.98 5.92 8.02
CA LEU A 149 27.30 5.50 9.25
C LEU A 149 28.14 5.95 10.45
N LYS A 150 27.73 7.02 11.14
CA LYS A 150 28.52 7.59 12.24
C LYS A 150 28.39 6.83 13.55
N SER A 151 27.16 6.47 13.90
CA SER A 151 26.85 5.70 15.10
C SER A 151 25.54 4.93 14.94
N SER A 152 25.41 3.87 15.75
CA SER A 152 24.18 3.12 15.93
C SER A 152 23.95 2.93 17.43
N GLU A 153 22.76 3.28 17.89
CA GLU A 153 22.34 3.15 19.28
C GLU A 153 21.03 2.37 19.34
N MET A 154 20.86 1.56 20.39
CA MET A 154 19.61 0.84 20.60
C MET A 154 18.47 1.84 20.80
N GLU A 155 17.29 1.52 20.27
CA GLU A 155 16.08 2.31 20.51
C GLU A 155 15.79 2.42 22.02
N GLU A 156 15.48 3.64 22.46
CA GLU A 156 14.96 3.92 23.80
C GLU A 156 13.55 3.31 23.97
N GLU A 157 13.29 2.72 25.13
CA GLU A 157 11.97 2.20 25.48
C GLU A 157 10.93 3.33 25.45
N ILE A 158 9.75 3.10 24.88
CA ILE A 158 8.72 4.15 24.73
C ILE A 158 8.30 4.69 26.10
N GLU A 159 8.36 3.84 27.11
CA GLU A 159 8.06 4.10 28.51
C GLU A 159 9.05 5.08 29.17
N THR A 160 10.28 5.19 28.67
CA THR A 160 11.27 6.14 29.20
C THR A 160 11.14 7.53 28.57
N LEU A 161 10.35 7.66 27.51
CA LEU A 161 10.17 8.91 26.78
C LEU A 161 9.08 9.79 27.42
N THR A 162 9.35 11.09 27.47
CA THR A 162 8.33 12.07 27.87
C THR A 162 7.18 12.14 26.86
N VAL A 163 6.00 12.59 27.30
CA VAL A 163 4.84 12.80 26.42
C VAL A 163 5.17 13.69 25.22
N SER A 164 5.97 14.74 25.43
CA SER A 164 6.41 15.65 24.37
C SER A 164 7.28 14.93 23.31
N GLN A 165 8.29 14.16 23.75
CA GLN A 165 9.14 13.39 22.85
C GLN A 165 8.35 12.35 22.06
N ARG A 166 7.45 11.62 22.73
CA ARG A 166 6.58 10.63 22.10
C ARG A 166 5.69 11.25 21.04
N LYS A 167 5.13 12.42 21.33
CA LYS A 167 4.32 13.20 20.37
C LYS A 167 5.15 13.65 19.17
N GLU A 168 6.37 14.14 19.40
CA GLU A 168 7.28 14.55 18.33
C GLU A 168 7.63 13.39 17.41
N ILE A 169 8.07 12.26 17.97
CA ILE A 169 8.41 11.05 17.20
C ILE A 169 7.19 10.52 16.46
N GLY A 170 6.05 10.38 17.13
CA GLY A 170 4.80 9.93 16.51
C GLY A 170 4.37 10.82 15.33
N ASN A 171 4.51 12.14 15.46
CA ASN A 171 4.21 13.07 14.37
C ASN A 171 5.22 13.00 13.23
N LYS A 172 6.52 12.84 13.50
CA LYS A 172 7.55 12.62 12.47
C LYS A 172 7.20 11.38 11.63
N LYS A 173 6.86 10.26 12.28
CA LYS A 173 6.45 9.02 11.61
C LYS A 173 5.15 9.21 10.82
N ARG A 174 4.17 9.94 11.37
CA ARG A 174 2.91 10.29 10.66
C ARG A 174 3.20 11.09 9.39
N GLU A 175 4.09 12.07 9.44
CA GLU A 175 4.45 12.91 8.28
C GLU A 175 5.19 12.10 7.22
N ARG A 176 6.08 11.21 7.64
CA ARG A 176 6.71 10.27 6.72
C ARG A 176 5.69 9.34 6.06
N GLY A 177 4.73 8.83 6.81
CA GLY A 177 3.62 8.05 6.26
C GLY A 177 2.80 8.84 5.24
N ASN A 178 2.55 10.13 5.48
CA ASN A 178 1.87 11.00 4.52
C ASN A 178 2.67 11.14 3.23
N TRP A 179 3.99 11.28 3.31
CA TRP A 179 4.87 11.35 2.15
C TRP A 179 4.81 10.07 1.30
N TRP A 180 4.81 8.88 1.91
CA TRP A 180 4.61 7.64 1.18
C TRP A 180 3.20 7.52 0.59
N PHE A 181 2.18 7.99 1.31
CA PHE A 181 0.80 7.92 0.86
C PHE A 181 0.52 8.81 -0.38
N THR A 182 1.09 10.02 -0.44
CA THR A 182 0.93 10.92 -1.62
C THR A 182 1.54 10.32 -2.89
N ARG A 183 2.55 9.47 -2.73
CA ARG A 183 3.25 8.75 -3.81
C ARG A 183 2.54 7.47 -4.23
N ASN A 184 1.35 7.22 -3.68
CA ASN A 184 0.56 6.01 -3.93
C ASN A 184 1.27 4.71 -3.50
N GLU A 185 2.09 4.77 -2.45
CA GLU A 185 2.71 3.62 -1.79
C GLU A 185 2.05 3.34 -0.44
N PRO A 186 0.80 2.81 -0.42
CA PRO A 186 0.02 2.71 0.80
C PRO A 186 0.59 1.68 1.79
N THR A 187 1.33 0.67 1.35
CA THR A 187 1.92 -0.34 2.22
C THR A 187 3.00 0.26 3.13
N LEU A 188 3.89 1.09 2.57
CA LEU A 188 4.92 1.81 3.33
C LEU A 188 4.29 2.86 4.24
N ALA A 189 3.27 3.57 3.75
CA ALA A 189 2.51 4.50 4.57
C ALA A 189 1.88 3.81 5.80
N ILE A 190 1.28 2.62 5.63
CA ILE A 190 0.71 1.83 6.73
C ILE A 190 1.78 1.49 7.78
N GLN A 191 2.99 1.11 7.36
CA GLN A 191 4.09 0.81 8.28
C GLN A 191 4.45 2.04 9.11
N CYS A 192 4.66 3.20 8.48
CA CYS A 192 4.95 4.44 9.21
C CYS A 192 3.82 4.86 10.15
N TYR A 193 2.56 4.70 9.75
CA TYR A 193 1.41 5.03 10.61
C TYR A 193 1.25 4.07 11.79
N ARG A 194 1.52 2.77 11.61
CA ARG A 194 1.54 1.81 12.73
C ARG A 194 2.62 2.19 13.74
N ARG A 195 3.81 2.49 13.25
CA ARG A 195 4.93 2.95 14.09
C ARG A 195 4.59 4.26 14.81
N ALA A 196 3.96 5.21 14.12
CA ALA A 196 3.46 6.43 14.74
C ALA A 196 2.47 6.16 15.89
N LEU A 197 1.58 5.19 15.73
CA LEU A 197 0.61 4.82 16.78
C LEU A 197 1.30 4.23 18.01
N GLU A 198 2.37 3.45 17.86
CA GLU A 198 3.10 2.88 19.00
C GLU A 198 3.56 3.97 19.98
N TYR A 199 4.09 5.09 19.49
CA TYR A 199 4.47 6.22 20.36
C TYR A 199 3.27 7.01 20.88
N LEU A 200 2.17 7.11 20.11
CA LEU A 200 1.01 7.95 20.44
C LEU A 200 -0.06 7.24 21.29
N MET A 201 -0.04 5.90 21.37
CA MET A 201 -0.94 5.12 22.22
C MET A 201 -0.63 5.36 23.70
N PRO A 202 -1.56 5.23 24.65
CA PRO A 202 -1.21 5.32 26.07
C PRO A 202 -0.20 4.21 26.38
N SER A 203 0.80 4.49 27.23
CA SER A 203 1.59 3.38 27.76
C SER A 203 0.63 2.53 28.58
N GLU A 204 0.37 1.29 28.16
CA GLU A 204 -0.29 0.34 29.04
C GLU A 204 0.76 0.01 30.11
N SER A 205 0.72 0.66 31.27
CA SER A 205 1.54 0.27 32.42
C SER A 205 1.18 -1.17 32.81
N ARG A 206 1.83 -2.15 32.16
CA ARG A 206 1.59 -3.58 32.39
C ARG A 206 2.34 -4.13 33.60
N SER A 207 2.94 -3.26 34.40
CA SER A 207 3.61 -3.65 35.63
C SER A 207 3.66 -2.44 36.54
N GLY A 208 3.23 -2.62 37.79
CA GLY A 208 3.17 -1.58 38.83
C GLY A 208 4.53 -1.11 39.34
N HIS A 209 5.44 -0.75 38.43
CA HIS A 209 6.63 0.01 38.73
C HIS A 209 6.28 1.46 38.41
N GLN A 210 5.96 2.21 39.47
CA GLN A 210 5.80 3.65 39.42
C GLN A 210 7.13 4.24 38.95
N ASN A 211 7.23 4.55 37.65
CA ASN A 211 8.31 5.40 37.19
C ASN A 211 8.01 6.81 37.70
N GLU A 212 8.97 7.43 38.39
CA GLU A 212 8.90 8.81 38.92
C GLU A 212 8.61 9.88 37.84
N VAL A 213 8.56 9.49 36.56
CA VAL A 213 8.23 10.32 35.39
C VAL A 213 6.71 10.44 35.17
N GLU A 214 5.88 9.56 35.75
CA GLU A 214 4.41 9.59 35.58
C GLU A 214 3.71 10.73 36.36
N ASP A 215 4.39 11.39 37.31
CA ASP A 215 3.74 12.23 38.31
C ASP A 215 3.27 13.62 37.83
N ASN A 216 3.48 14.02 36.57
CA ASN A 216 3.05 15.35 36.07
C ASN A 216 2.51 15.37 34.63
N ILE A 217 1.87 14.29 34.14
CA ILE A 217 1.19 14.37 32.84
C ILE A 217 -0.12 15.15 33.01
N THR A 218 -0.24 16.28 32.33
CA THR A 218 -1.47 17.08 32.38
C THR A 218 -2.57 16.51 31.48
N ASP A 219 -3.83 16.72 31.86
CA ASP A 219 -4.98 16.34 31.02
C ASP A 219 -4.90 16.96 29.62
N ALA A 220 -4.32 18.17 29.52
CA ALA A 220 -4.11 18.87 28.25
C ALA A 220 -3.11 18.14 27.33
N GLU A 221 -2.01 17.62 27.89
CA GLU A 221 -1.03 16.85 27.12
C GLU A 221 -1.60 15.51 26.66
N LEU A 222 -2.35 14.83 27.52
CA LEU A 222 -3.04 13.58 27.17
C LEU A 222 -4.08 13.80 26.07
N GLN A 223 -4.86 14.88 26.17
CA GLN A 223 -5.80 15.28 25.14
C GLN A 223 -5.10 15.59 23.81
N SER A 224 -3.95 16.27 23.86
CA SER A 224 -3.18 16.57 22.66
C SER A 224 -2.62 15.31 21.98
N LEU A 225 -2.12 14.34 22.75
CA LEU A 225 -1.72 13.02 22.23
C LEU A 225 -2.89 12.29 21.57
N LEU A 226 -4.06 12.34 22.21
CA LEU A 226 -5.28 11.71 21.69
C LEU A 226 -5.66 12.32 20.33
N GLU A 227 -5.60 13.65 20.18
CA GLU A 227 -5.89 14.33 18.92
C GLU A 227 -4.94 13.90 17.80
N ASP A 228 -3.64 13.81 18.06
CA ASP A 228 -2.67 13.35 17.07
C ASP A 228 -2.88 11.88 16.71
N ARG A 229 -3.18 11.03 17.71
CA ARG A 229 -3.56 9.63 17.50
C ARG A 229 -4.77 9.50 16.58
N MET A 230 -5.79 10.35 16.75
CA MET A 230 -6.98 10.36 15.88
C MET A 230 -6.65 10.75 14.44
N LYS A 231 -5.67 11.65 14.23
CA LYS A 231 -5.17 11.97 12.88
C LYS A 231 -4.46 10.76 12.27
N VAL A 232 -3.64 10.04 13.03
CA VAL A 232 -2.94 8.84 12.54
C VAL A 232 -3.91 7.73 12.17
N TYR A 233 -4.88 7.38 13.03
CA TYR A 233 -5.88 6.35 12.71
C TYR A 233 -6.68 6.69 11.44
N ASN A 234 -7.01 7.97 11.27
CA ASN A 234 -7.67 8.46 10.07
C ASN A 234 -6.82 8.24 8.81
N ASN A 235 -5.53 8.55 8.85
CA ASN A 235 -4.63 8.35 7.71
C ASN A 235 -4.36 6.86 7.47
N LEU A 236 -4.18 6.08 8.53
CA LEU A 236 -4.03 4.62 8.49
C LEU A 236 -5.24 3.96 7.83
N ALA A 237 -6.46 4.33 8.21
CA ALA A 237 -7.68 3.83 7.59
C ALA A 237 -7.72 4.13 6.09
N ALA A 238 -7.32 5.33 5.67
CA ALA A 238 -7.28 5.69 4.24
C ALA A 238 -6.26 4.83 3.46
N ALA A 239 -5.10 4.55 4.06
CA ALA A 239 -4.08 3.69 3.47
C ALA A 239 -4.54 2.22 3.40
N GLN A 240 -5.16 1.70 4.46
CA GLN A 240 -5.74 0.35 4.51
C GLN A 240 -6.89 0.17 3.50
N MET A 241 -7.71 1.21 3.28
CA MET A 241 -8.73 1.19 2.24
C MET A 241 -8.12 1.07 0.84
N LYS A 242 -6.99 1.74 0.56
CA LYS A 242 -6.28 1.62 -0.72
C LYS A 242 -5.73 0.22 -0.96
N THR A 243 -5.27 -0.47 0.09
CA THR A 243 -4.81 -1.86 0.00
C THR A 243 -5.93 -2.89 0.10
N GLN A 244 -7.20 -2.46 0.10
CA GLN A 244 -8.40 -3.32 0.25
C GLN A 244 -8.43 -4.14 1.56
N ALA A 245 -7.65 -3.76 2.56
CA ALA A 245 -7.65 -4.35 3.89
C ALA A 245 -8.83 -3.81 4.72
N TYR A 246 -10.06 -4.08 4.25
CA TYR A 246 -11.30 -3.45 4.76
C TYR A 246 -11.57 -3.73 6.23
N ASP A 247 -11.29 -4.94 6.72
CA ASP A 247 -11.50 -5.26 8.14
C ASP A 247 -10.53 -4.52 9.06
N ALA A 248 -9.27 -4.37 8.64
CA ALA A 248 -8.29 -3.56 9.37
C ALA A 248 -8.67 -2.07 9.32
N ALA A 249 -9.11 -1.59 8.17
CA ALA A 249 -9.60 -0.22 8.01
C ALA A 249 -10.81 0.07 8.90
N LEU A 250 -11.74 -0.88 9.02
CA LEU A 250 -12.93 -0.73 9.86
C LEU A 250 -12.53 -0.56 11.34
N LYS A 251 -11.60 -1.40 11.83
CA LYS A 251 -11.06 -1.27 13.20
C LYS A 251 -10.43 0.10 13.44
N SER A 252 -9.59 0.56 12.52
CA SER A 252 -8.97 1.89 12.61
C SER A 252 -10.01 3.02 12.67
N VAL A 253 -11.07 2.93 11.88
CA VAL A 253 -12.15 3.92 11.88
C VAL A 253 -13.00 3.85 13.15
N GLU A 254 -13.26 2.66 13.66
CA GLU A 254 -13.98 2.46 14.92
C GLU A 254 -13.22 3.04 16.11
N SER A 255 -11.89 2.92 16.14
CA SER A 255 -11.04 3.60 17.12
C SER A 255 -11.16 5.13 17.06
N VAL A 256 -11.44 5.70 15.89
CA VAL A 256 -11.72 7.14 15.78
C VAL A 256 -13.12 7.47 16.29
N LEU A 257 -14.12 6.69 15.89
CA LEU A 257 -15.53 6.93 16.24
C LEU A 257 -15.83 6.66 17.72
N SER A 258 -15.05 5.82 18.40
CA SER A 258 -15.18 5.62 19.85
C SER A 258 -14.83 6.88 20.64
N CYS A 259 -13.89 7.70 20.13
CA CYS A 259 -13.50 8.96 20.75
C CYS A 259 -14.26 10.17 20.18
N GLN A 260 -14.54 10.15 18.87
CA GLN A 260 -15.21 11.23 18.15
C GLN A 260 -16.41 10.66 17.34
N PRO A 261 -17.56 10.37 17.99
CA PRO A 261 -18.70 9.72 17.34
C PRO A 261 -19.32 10.52 16.19
N GLN A 262 -19.10 11.83 16.17
CA GLN A 262 -19.60 12.76 15.15
C GLN A 262 -18.53 13.15 14.12
N ASN A 263 -17.39 12.44 14.06
CA ASN A 263 -16.37 12.72 13.05
C ASN A 263 -16.86 12.33 11.64
N VAL A 264 -17.20 13.33 10.83
CA VAL A 264 -17.77 13.14 9.48
C VAL A 264 -16.82 12.38 8.55
N LYS A 265 -15.52 12.64 8.62
CA LYS A 265 -14.52 11.94 7.80
C LYS A 265 -14.45 10.45 8.15
N ALA A 266 -14.49 10.12 9.44
CA ALA A 266 -14.49 8.75 9.91
C ALA A 266 -15.80 8.03 9.55
N LEU A 267 -16.96 8.67 9.74
CA LEU A 267 -18.26 8.12 9.33
C LEU A 267 -18.32 7.88 7.81
N PHE A 268 -17.82 8.82 7.01
CA PHE A 268 -17.74 8.67 5.56
C PHE A 268 -16.86 7.48 5.15
N ARG A 269 -15.68 7.34 5.77
CA ARG A 269 -14.79 6.18 5.56
C ARG A 269 -15.44 4.87 5.98
N LYS A 270 -16.09 4.81 7.15
CA LYS A 270 -16.85 3.63 7.61
C LYS A 270 -17.91 3.24 6.58
N GLY A 271 -18.71 4.20 6.13
CA GLY A 271 -19.71 3.98 5.09
C GLY A 271 -19.14 3.40 3.80
N LYS A 272 -18.02 3.95 3.31
CA LYS A 272 -17.32 3.42 2.14
C LYS A 272 -16.76 2.01 2.35
N ILE A 273 -16.16 1.74 3.51
CA ILE A 273 -15.63 0.41 3.84
C ILE A 273 -16.77 -0.62 3.85
N LEU A 274 -17.88 -0.32 4.50
CA LEU A 274 -19.07 -1.19 4.54
C LEU A 274 -19.65 -1.40 3.14
N HIS A 275 -19.67 -0.36 2.30
CA HIS A 275 -20.07 -0.49 0.90
C HIS A 275 -19.16 -1.48 0.16
N TYR A 276 -17.84 -1.35 0.26
CA TYR A 276 -16.91 -2.28 -0.39
C TYR A 276 -17.00 -3.71 0.15
N LYS A 277 -17.39 -3.88 1.42
CA LYS A 277 -17.70 -5.19 2.01
C LYS A 277 -19.02 -5.82 1.55
N GLY A 278 -19.88 -5.07 0.85
CA GLY A 278 -21.21 -5.53 0.45
C GLY A 278 -22.32 -5.30 1.49
N GLU A 279 -22.00 -4.68 2.63
CA GLU A 279 -22.95 -4.38 3.70
C GLU A 279 -23.74 -3.09 3.38
N HIS A 280 -24.46 -3.09 2.26
CA HIS A 280 -25.07 -1.89 1.66
C HIS A 280 -26.12 -1.21 2.56
N GLY A 281 -26.85 -1.96 3.38
CA GLY A 281 -27.80 -1.42 4.35
C GLY A 281 -27.12 -0.61 5.45
N LEU A 282 -26.09 -1.17 6.08
CA LEU A 282 -25.31 -0.52 7.15
C LEU A 282 -24.50 0.67 6.59
N ALA A 283 -23.95 0.53 5.38
CA ALA A 283 -23.28 1.62 4.68
C ALA A 283 -24.20 2.81 4.48
N TYR A 284 -25.43 2.59 4.01
CA TYR A 284 -26.43 3.64 3.80
C TYR A 284 -26.81 4.35 5.09
N GLN A 285 -27.06 3.60 6.18
CA GLN A 285 -27.37 4.18 7.48
C GLN A 285 -26.22 5.04 8.02
N THR A 286 -24.98 4.54 7.92
CA THR A 286 -23.79 5.26 8.38
C THR A 286 -23.56 6.56 7.61
N LEU A 287 -23.73 6.53 6.28
CA LEU A 287 -23.59 7.73 5.44
C LEU A 287 -24.74 8.71 5.63
N LEU A 288 -25.95 8.22 5.95
CA LEU A 288 -27.07 9.07 6.30
C LEU A 288 -26.77 9.84 7.60
N GLN A 289 -26.14 9.20 8.58
CA GLN A 289 -25.66 9.88 9.78
C GLN A 289 -24.62 10.96 9.44
N ALA A 290 -23.65 10.66 8.56
CA ALA A 290 -22.67 11.64 8.10
C ALA A 290 -23.34 12.83 7.38
N SER A 291 -24.32 12.57 6.51
CA SER A 291 -25.07 13.59 5.77
C SER A 291 -25.93 14.49 6.65
N LYS A 292 -26.36 14.02 7.83
CA LYS A 292 -27.08 14.87 8.81
C LYS A 292 -26.16 15.90 9.46
N LEU A 293 -24.88 15.57 9.61
CA LEU A 293 -23.87 16.45 10.21
C LEU A 293 -23.35 17.47 9.19
N GLU A 294 -23.07 17.02 7.96
CA GLU A 294 -22.65 17.89 6.85
C GLU A 294 -23.48 17.62 5.58
N PRO A 295 -24.62 18.31 5.42
CA PRO A 295 -25.53 18.10 4.28
C PRO A 295 -24.92 18.48 2.92
N ASP A 296 -24.01 19.45 2.88
CA ASP A 296 -23.48 20.05 1.65
C ASP A 296 -22.34 19.24 1.00
N THR A 297 -21.90 18.16 1.65
CA THR A 297 -20.78 17.35 1.18
C THR A 297 -21.20 16.47 -0.01
N LYS A 298 -20.91 16.94 -1.23
CA LYS A 298 -21.21 16.25 -2.51
C LYS A 298 -20.71 14.80 -2.57
N ALA A 299 -19.57 14.50 -1.94
CA ALA A 299 -19.03 13.14 -1.89
C ALA A 299 -19.94 12.16 -1.12
N ILE A 300 -20.59 12.62 -0.05
CA ILE A 300 -21.54 11.81 0.72
C ILE A 300 -22.83 11.59 -0.09
N GLN A 301 -23.33 12.66 -0.72
CA GLN A 301 -24.56 12.62 -1.53
C GLN A 301 -24.44 11.66 -2.73
N SER A 302 -23.32 11.71 -3.45
CA SER A 302 -23.06 10.81 -4.57
C SER A 302 -22.96 9.34 -4.13
N GLU A 303 -22.27 9.08 -3.02
CA GLU A 303 -22.16 7.73 -2.44
C GLU A 303 -23.52 7.18 -1.98
N LEU A 304 -24.36 8.03 -1.34
CA LEU A 304 -25.72 7.67 -0.94
C LEU A 304 -26.62 7.32 -2.13
N ALA A 305 -26.49 8.03 -3.25
CA ALA A 305 -27.25 7.73 -4.47
C ALA A 305 -26.88 6.34 -5.01
N ILE A 306 -25.59 6.01 -5.06
CA ILE A 306 -25.08 4.70 -5.49
C ILE A 306 -25.62 3.59 -4.58
N LEU A 307 -25.55 3.78 -3.26
CA LEU A 307 -26.02 2.79 -2.30
C LEU A 307 -27.54 2.59 -2.32
N LYS A 308 -28.31 3.66 -2.59
CA LYS A 308 -29.76 3.55 -2.75
C LYS A 308 -30.13 2.66 -3.94
N GLU A 309 -29.43 2.81 -5.05
CA GLU A 309 -29.63 1.96 -6.23
C GLU A 309 -29.22 0.51 -5.96
N LYS A 310 -28.07 0.27 -5.33
CA LYS A 310 -27.62 -1.08 -4.96
C LYS A 310 -28.58 -1.77 -4.00
N ASN A 311 -28.96 -1.11 -2.89
CA ASN A 311 -29.93 -1.66 -1.94
C ASN A 311 -31.27 -2.03 -2.62
N ALA A 312 -31.74 -1.22 -3.58
CA ALA A 312 -32.96 -1.54 -4.33
C ALA A 312 -32.78 -2.78 -5.23
N LYS A 313 -31.62 -2.92 -5.88
CA LYS A 313 -31.27 -4.11 -6.68
C LYS A 313 -31.15 -5.36 -5.81
N ASP A 314 -30.52 -5.26 -4.64
CA ASP A 314 -30.37 -6.38 -3.70
C ASP A 314 -31.74 -6.83 -3.18
N ALA A 315 -32.60 -5.90 -2.77
CA ALA A 315 -33.96 -6.21 -2.34
C ALA A 315 -34.80 -6.87 -3.46
N GLN A 316 -34.63 -6.43 -4.72
CA GLN A 316 -35.28 -7.07 -5.87
C GLN A 316 -34.75 -8.49 -6.10
N HIS A 317 -33.43 -8.68 -6.01
CA HIS A 317 -32.78 -9.96 -6.19
C HIS A 317 -33.18 -10.95 -5.09
N GLU A 318 -33.15 -10.54 -3.82
CA GLU A 318 -33.64 -11.31 -2.68
C GLU A 318 -35.11 -11.70 -2.87
N LYS A 319 -35.99 -10.75 -3.22
CA LYS A 319 -37.41 -11.04 -3.49
C LYS A 319 -37.58 -12.06 -4.61
N HIS A 320 -36.76 -12.00 -5.66
CA HIS A 320 -36.76 -12.98 -6.74
C HIS A 320 -36.31 -14.37 -6.23
N LEU A 321 -35.23 -14.44 -5.46
CA LEU A 321 -34.73 -15.66 -4.84
C LEU A 321 -35.77 -16.29 -3.91
N TYR A 322 -36.39 -15.51 -3.01
CA TYR A 322 -37.46 -15.98 -2.13
C TYR A 322 -38.64 -16.53 -2.91
N ARG A 323 -39.06 -15.85 -3.99
CA ARG A 323 -40.15 -16.34 -4.85
C ARG A 323 -39.83 -17.69 -5.49
N LYS A 324 -38.58 -17.88 -5.93
CA LYS A 324 -38.09 -19.14 -6.52
C LYS A 324 -37.99 -20.25 -5.47
N MET A 325 -37.43 -19.96 -4.29
CA MET A 325 -37.29 -20.93 -3.20
C MET A 325 -38.63 -21.36 -2.61
N LEU A 326 -39.61 -20.46 -2.53
CA LEU A 326 -40.95 -20.76 -2.02
C LEU A 326 -41.88 -21.39 -3.08
N GLY A 327 -41.38 -21.71 -4.29
CA GLY A 327 -42.17 -22.37 -5.33
C GLY A 327 -43.34 -21.53 -5.86
N THR A 328 -43.35 -20.22 -5.60
CA THR A 328 -44.42 -19.30 -6.06
C THR A 328 -44.27 -18.89 -7.53
N HIS A 329 -43.27 -19.42 -8.23
CA HIS A 329 -43.19 -19.31 -9.68
C HIS A 329 -44.37 -20.09 -10.26
N LYS A 330 -45.45 -19.40 -10.61
CA LYS A 330 -46.46 -19.97 -11.50
C LYS A 330 -45.69 -20.46 -12.73
N SER A 331 -45.62 -21.77 -12.93
CA SER A 331 -45.40 -22.28 -14.27
C SER A 331 -46.55 -21.70 -15.08
N ASP A 332 -46.23 -20.85 -16.07
CA ASP A 332 -47.18 -20.61 -17.14
C ASP A 332 -47.35 -21.97 -17.84
N ASN A 333 -48.30 -22.76 -17.32
CA ASN A 333 -48.89 -23.88 -18.02
C ASN A 333 -49.69 -23.30 -19.19
N THR A 334 -48.96 -22.85 -20.21
CA THR A 334 -49.49 -22.82 -21.56
C THR A 334 -49.64 -24.28 -21.99
N LEU A 335 -50.88 -24.77 -21.94
CA LEU A 335 -51.24 -26.08 -22.47
C LEU A 335 -50.71 -26.21 -23.91
N PRO A 336 -50.06 -27.33 -24.29
CA PRO A 336 -49.71 -27.58 -25.67
C PRO A 336 -50.99 -27.99 -26.42
N LYS A 337 -51.58 -27.08 -27.20
CA LYS A 337 -52.63 -27.49 -28.16
C LYS A 337 -51.99 -28.16 -29.37
N ASN A 338 -51.96 -29.48 -29.28
CA ASN A 338 -51.97 -30.51 -30.32
C ASN A 338 -51.58 -30.10 -31.75
N ARG A 339 -50.43 -30.65 -32.18
CA ARG A 339 -50.16 -30.96 -33.58
C ARG A 339 -51.09 -32.08 -34.04
N ASN A 340 -51.96 -31.80 -35.00
CA ASN A 340 -52.42 -32.82 -35.93
C ASN A 340 -51.76 -32.56 -37.28
N LYS A 341 -50.88 -33.49 -37.67
CA LYS A 341 -50.32 -33.63 -39.02
C LYS A 341 -51.41 -34.15 -39.94
N GLU A 342 -51.67 -33.43 -41.02
CA GLU A 342 -52.10 -34.05 -42.28
C GLU A 342 -50.92 -34.05 -43.25
N ILE A 343 -50.69 -35.21 -43.86
CA ILE A 343 -49.62 -35.52 -44.81
C ILE A 343 -50.22 -35.53 -46.21
N LYS A 344 -49.55 -34.86 -47.17
CA LYS A 344 -49.38 -35.20 -48.62
C LYS A 344 -48.84 -33.96 -49.35
N SER A 345 -47.94 -33.98 -50.34
CA SER A 345 -46.99 -34.94 -50.89
C SER A 345 -46.13 -34.19 -51.94
N LYS A 346 -44.85 -34.57 -52.07
CA LYS A 346 -43.96 -34.47 -53.27
C LYS A 346 -43.68 -33.08 -53.91
N SER A 347 -42.40 -32.69 -53.94
CA SER A 347 -41.50 -32.81 -55.13
C SER A 347 -40.38 -31.75 -55.14
N THR A 348 -39.14 -32.24 -55.15
CA THR A 348 -37.87 -31.70 -55.73
C THR A 348 -37.80 -30.26 -56.28
N SER A 349 -36.80 -29.44 -55.89
CA SER A 349 -35.46 -29.35 -56.55
C SER A 349 -34.66 -28.07 -56.21
N LYS A 350 -33.35 -28.26 -55.99
CA LYS A 350 -32.18 -27.49 -56.48
C LYS A 350 -31.80 -26.06 -55.99
N LEU A 351 -30.50 -25.99 -55.61
CA LEU A 351 -29.44 -24.97 -55.86
C LEU A 351 -29.59 -23.55 -55.26
N THR A 352 -28.77 -23.13 -54.28
CA THR A 352 -27.40 -22.52 -54.37
C THR A 352 -27.31 -21.24 -55.22
N TRP A 353 -26.92 -20.11 -54.63
CA TRP A 353 -25.60 -19.45 -54.83
C TRP A 353 -25.45 -18.21 -53.92
N SER A 354 -24.24 -18.06 -53.39
CA SER A 354 -23.70 -16.90 -52.67
C SER A 354 -23.47 -15.70 -53.58
N LEU A 355 -23.42 -14.48 -53.02
CA LEU A 355 -22.48 -13.45 -53.47
C LEU A 355 -22.19 -12.41 -52.38
N ILE A 356 -20.93 -12.40 -51.95
CA ILE A 356 -20.22 -11.28 -51.31
C ILE A 356 -19.76 -10.33 -52.42
N GLY A 357 -19.78 -9.02 -52.17
CA GLY A 357 -19.08 -8.01 -52.96
C GLY A 357 -19.88 -6.72 -53.00
N GLY A 358 -19.60 -5.75 -52.13
CA GLY A 358 -18.68 -4.63 -52.44
C GLY A 358 -19.52 -3.38 -52.77
N ALA A 359 -19.17 -2.14 -52.49
CA ALA A 359 -17.95 -1.56 -51.93
C ALA A 359 -18.26 -0.10 -51.50
N THR A 360 -17.49 0.39 -50.54
CA THR A 360 -16.89 1.74 -50.44
C THR A 360 -17.45 2.96 -51.19
N ALA A 361 -17.60 4.07 -50.46
CA ALA A 361 -17.16 5.43 -50.85
C ALA A 361 -16.89 6.24 -49.57
N ALA A 362 -15.63 6.37 -49.12
CA ALA A 362 -14.65 7.46 -49.40
C ALA A 362 -14.98 8.76 -48.64
N ILE A 363 -14.37 9.07 -47.48
CA ILE A 363 -13.07 9.76 -47.27
C ILE A 363 -12.85 10.94 -48.23
N LEU A 364 -12.87 12.17 -47.70
CA LEU A 364 -12.02 13.31 -48.07
C LEU A 364 -12.17 14.43 -47.04
N GLY A 365 -11.06 14.85 -46.40
CA GLY A 365 -11.03 16.00 -45.48
C GLY A 365 -9.83 16.04 -44.53
N VAL A 366 -8.63 16.03 -45.10
CA VAL A 366 -7.30 16.03 -44.46
C VAL A 366 -6.95 17.39 -43.82
N VAL A 367 -6.46 17.32 -42.57
CA VAL A 367 -5.33 18.03 -41.92
C VAL A 367 -5.17 19.55 -42.13
N LEU A 368 -5.04 20.26 -41.01
CA LEU A 368 -4.06 21.31 -40.64
C LEU A 368 -4.66 22.04 -39.41
N TYR A 369 -4.04 22.12 -38.23
CA TYR A 369 -2.91 23.00 -37.94
C TYR A 369 -2.43 22.76 -36.49
N ARG A 370 -1.16 22.37 -36.29
CA ARG A 370 -0.37 22.69 -35.09
C ARG A 370 0.83 23.51 -35.55
N PHE A 371 1.19 24.50 -34.74
CA PHE A 371 2.28 25.49 -34.81
C PHE A 371 2.00 26.84 -35.47
N VAL A 372 1.87 27.86 -34.60
CA VAL A 372 2.54 29.20 -34.51
C VAL A 372 1.81 29.88 -33.33
N SER A 373 2.38 30.40 -32.24
CA SER A 373 3.70 30.93 -31.88
C SER A 373 3.97 30.69 -30.39
#